data_AF-A0A9X4NKU7-F1
#
_entry.id   AF-A0A9X4NKU7-F1
#
_cell.length_a   1.000
_cell.length_b   1.000
_cell.length_c   1.000
_cell.angle_alpha   90.00
_cell.angle_beta   90.00
_cell.angle_gamma   90.00
#
_symmetry.space_group_name_H-M   'P 1'
#
loop_
_entity.id
_entity.type
_entity.pdbx_description
1 polymer ?
#
loop_
_entity_poly.entity_id
_entity_poly.type
_entity_poly.pdbx_seq_one_letter_code
_entity_poly.pdbx_strand_id
1 'polypeptide(L)'
;MNKIVVKINLAMAKGSTVFKEDTDFLMNYLESISEWGRYELWIFGNCLRHFDDNALEYYGMQILGKANYYHSIHLNQQIVIRTFLNLIDTWLRRENLMQAFKYINHLNEIGISINFFYEKIILKYHEAHYKVLQKQNGAIEEMKKHAQTLGDYGYSVEAKALFEEIEKL
;
A
#
# COMPACT_ATOMS: atom_id res chain seq x y z
N MET A 1 -20.65 1.88 -7.30
CA MET A 1 -19.23 2.01 -6.93
C MET A 1 -18.89 1.29 -5.62
N ASN A 2 -19.28 1.79 -4.43
CA ASN A 2 -18.93 1.15 -3.14
C ASN A 2 -19.26 -0.34 -3.03
N LYS A 3 -20.43 -0.75 -3.55
CA LYS A 3 -20.84 -2.17 -3.61
C LYS A 3 -19.81 -3.05 -4.35
N ILE A 4 -19.23 -2.53 -5.43
CA ILE A 4 -18.25 -3.26 -6.25
C ILE A 4 -16.93 -3.38 -5.50
N VAL A 5 -16.45 -2.29 -4.91
CA VAL A 5 -15.24 -2.30 -4.05
C VAL A 5 -15.36 -3.34 -2.92
N VAL A 6 -16.50 -3.39 -2.23
CA VAL A 6 -16.75 -4.39 -1.18
C VAL A 6 -16.83 -5.80 -1.75
N LYS A 7 -17.50 -5.98 -2.90
CA LYS A 7 -17.65 -7.28 -3.58
C LYS A 7 -16.29 -7.90 -3.92
N ILE A 8 -15.38 -7.14 -4.54
CA ILE A 8 -14.08 -7.68 -4.98
C ILE A 8 -13.15 -7.99 -3.79
N ASN A 9 -13.16 -7.15 -2.75
CA ASN A 9 -12.37 -7.37 -1.54
C ASN A 9 -12.87 -8.60 -0.75
N LEU A 10 -14.20 -8.77 -0.66
CA LEU A 10 -14.79 -9.96 -0.04
C LEU A 10 -14.50 -11.23 -0.83
N ALA A 11 -14.51 -11.17 -2.16
CA ALA A 11 -14.16 -12.31 -3.00
C ALA A 11 -12.70 -12.75 -2.75
N MET A 12 -11.76 -11.80 -2.71
CA MET A 12 -10.35 -12.07 -2.39
C MET A 12 -10.19 -12.68 -0.99
N ALA A 13 -10.83 -12.12 0.03
CA ALA A 13 -10.76 -12.63 1.40
C ALA A 13 -11.30 -14.07 1.52
N LYS A 14 -12.25 -14.47 0.65
CA LYS A 14 -12.81 -15.82 0.59
C LYS A 14 -12.06 -16.75 -0.36
N GLY A 15 -11.00 -16.31 -1.02
CA GLY A 15 -10.34 -17.07 -2.10
C GLY A 15 -11.26 -17.36 -3.28
N SER A 16 -12.30 -16.56 -3.49
CA SER A 16 -13.27 -16.68 -4.57
C SER A 16 -12.86 -15.88 -5.80
N THR A 17 -13.37 -16.25 -6.97
CA THR A 17 -13.06 -15.57 -8.23
C THR A 17 -13.55 -14.12 -8.22
N VAL A 18 -12.64 -13.19 -8.51
CA VAL A 18 -12.95 -11.80 -8.80
C VAL A 18 -13.35 -11.72 -10.27
N PHE A 19 -14.53 -11.18 -10.55
CA PHE A 19 -15.00 -11.02 -11.93
C PHE A 19 -14.24 -9.87 -12.60
N LYS A 20 -13.68 -10.13 -13.79
CA LYS A 20 -12.89 -9.14 -14.52
C LYS A 20 -13.72 -7.89 -14.83
N GLU A 21 -15.01 -8.06 -15.08
CA GLU A 21 -15.96 -6.99 -15.34
C GLU A 21 -16.08 -6.00 -14.17
N ASP A 22 -15.95 -6.47 -12.93
CA ASP A 22 -15.98 -5.61 -11.74
C ASP A 22 -14.71 -4.75 -11.66
N THR A 23 -13.54 -5.34 -11.97
CA THR A 23 -12.25 -4.65 -11.99
C THR A 23 -12.20 -3.63 -13.14
N ASP A 24 -12.61 -4.03 -14.35
CA ASP A 24 -12.66 -3.16 -15.53
C ASP A 24 -13.60 -1.97 -15.29
N PHE A 25 -14.74 -2.18 -14.62
CA PHE A 25 -15.65 -1.10 -14.25
C PHE A 25 -14.97 -0.06 -13.33
N LEU A 26 -14.16 -0.50 -12.36
CA LEU A 26 -13.43 0.39 -11.47
C LEU A 26 -12.32 1.15 -12.20
N MET A 27 -11.60 0.48 -13.10
CA MET A 27 -10.54 1.11 -13.91
C MET A 27 -11.13 2.18 -14.82
N ASN A 28 -12.20 1.86 -15.55
CA ASN A 28 -12.91 2.82 -16.40
C ASN A 28 -13.39 4.05 -15.62
N TYR A 29 -13.87 3.87 -14.40
CA TYR A 29 -14.22 4.98 -13.53
C TYR A 29 -13.01 5.84 -13.18
N LEU A 30 -11.93 5.21 -12.68
CA LEU A 30 -10.72 5.92 -12.27
C LEU A 30 -10.05 6.69 -13.42
N GLU A 31 -10.14 6.16 -14.64
CA GLU A 31 -9.68 6.82 -15.87
C GLU A 31 -10.56 8.00 -16.29
N SER A 32 -11.86 7.93 -16.02
CA SER A 32 -12.80 9.01 -16.38
C SER A 32 -12.61 10.29 -15.55
N ILE A 33 -11.88 10.21 -14.44
CA ILE A 33 -11.67 11.32 -13.51
C ILE A 33 -10.29 11.96 -13.75
N SER A 34 -10.29 13.22 -14.18
CA SER A 34 -9.07 13.99 -14.46
C SER A 34 -8.25 14.34 -13.20
N GLU A 35 -8.93 14.59 -12.08
CA GLU A 35 -8.31 14.93 -10.80
C GLU A 35 -8.86 14.06 -9.67
N TRP A 36 -7.98 13.22 -9.12
CA TRP A 36 -8.36 12.33 -8.04
C TRP A 36 -8.56 13.09 -6.75
N GLY A 37 -9.74 12.96 -6.15
CA GLY A 37 -10.00 13.40 -4.81
C GLY A 37 -9.75 12.27 -3.81
N ARG A 38 -10.22 12.52 -2.58
CA ARG A 38 -10.19 11.53 -1.49
C ARG A 38 -10.91 10.23 -1.87
N TYR A 39 -11.97 10.31 -2.67
CA TYR A 39 -12.79 9.16 -3.02
C TYR A 39 -12.07 8.24 -4.01
N GLU A 40 -11.44 8.80 -5.05
CA GLU A 40 -10.65 8.04 -6.03
C GLU A 40 -9.44 7.39 -5.36
N LEU A 41 -8.74 8.11 -4.49
CA LEU A 41 -7.65 7.56 -3.68
C LEU A 41 -8.12 6.40 -2.80
N TRP A 42 -9.31 6.51 -2.20
CA TRP A 42 -9.89 5.42 -1.42
C TRP A 42 -10.24 4.21 -2.28
N ILE A 43 -10.86 4.40 -3.46
CA ILE A 43 -11.15 3.30 -4.38
C ILE A 43 -9.86 2.61 -4.79
N PHE A 44 -8.89 3.37 -5.30
CA PHE A 44 -7.62 2.84 -5.75
C PHE A 44 -6.88 2.09 -4.62
N GLY A 45 -6.76 2.71 -3.44
CA GLY A 45 -6.14 2.13 -2.25
C GLY A 45 -6.72 0.77 -1.83
N ASN A 46 -8.03 0.57 -2.03
CA ASN A 46 -8.72 -0.68 -1.70
C ASN A 46 -8.75 -1.69 -2.86
N CYS A 47 -8.43 -1.29 -4.08
CA CYS A 47 -8.58 -2.14 -5.27
C CYS A 47 -7.27 -2.47 -5.97
N LEU A 48 -6.17 -1.79 -5.62
CA LEU A 48 -4.88 -1.90 -6.29
C LEU A 48 -4.34 -3.34 -6.42
N ARG A 49 -4.66 -4.24 -5.48
CA ARG A 49 -4.22 -5.65 -5.57
C ARG A 49 -4.83 -6.41 -6.75
N HIS A 50 -5.93 -5.89 -7.31
CA HIS A 50 -6.61 -6.46 -8.49
C HIS A 50 -6.10 -5.90 -9.81
N PHE A 51 -5.30 -4.84 -9.79
CA PHE A 51 -4.80 -4.19 -11.00
C PHE A 51 -3.51 -4.85 -11.48
N ASP A 52 -3.32 -4.89 -12.80
CA ASP A 52 -2.08 -5.36 -13.41
C ASP A 52 -0.94 -4.35 -13.21
N ASP A 53 0.28 -4.73 -13.60
CA ASP A 53 1.45 -3.88 -13.43
C ASP A 53 1.27 -2.54 -14.16
N ASN A 54 0.82 -2.56 -15.43
CA ASN A 54 0.66 -1.35 -16.24
C ASN A 54 -0.29 -0.33 -15.58
N ALA A 55 -1.43 -0.80 -15.06
CA ALA A 55 -2.39 0.03 -14.37
C ALA A 55 -1.80 0.61 -13.07
N LEU A 56 -1.08 -0.20 -12.29
CA LEU A 56 -0.43 0.26 -11.06
C LEU A 56 0.65 1.32 -11.33
N GLU A 57 1.43 1.16 -12.40
CA GLU A 57 2.43 2.15 -12.80
C GLU A 57 1.76 3.47 -13.21
N TYR A 58 0.74 3.38 -14.08
CA TYR A 58 -0.01 4.55 -14.55
C TYR A 58 -0.64 5.33 -13.40
N TYR A 59 -1.47 4.67 -12.58
CA TYR A 59 -2.16 5.33 -11.47
C TYR A 59 -1.19 5.77 -10.36
N GLY A 60 -0.16 4.98 -10.08
CA GLY A 60 0.88 5.37 -9.11
C GLY A 60 1.61 6.65 -9.51
N MET A 61 1.88 6.85 -10.80
CA MET A 61 2.46 8.11 -11.30
C MET A 61 1.49 9.30 -11.20
N GLN A 62 0.19 9.09 -11.49
CA GLN A 62 -0.83 10.12 -11.34
C GLN A 62 -0.91 10.64 -9.90
N ILE A 63 -0.89 9.73 -8.92
CA ILE A 63 -0.91 10.08 -7.49
C ILE A 63 0.38 10.81 -7.10
N LEU A 64 1.54 10.31 -7.54
CA LEU A 64 2.85 10.90 -7.25
C LEU A 64 2.96 12.35 -7.76
N GLY A 65 2.51 12.61 -9.00
CA GLY A 65 2.53 13.94 -9.60
C GLY A 65 1.65 14.97 -8.86
N LYS A 66 0.71 14.50 -8.04
CA LYS A 66 -0.21 15.35 -7.24
C LYS A 66 0.03 15.25 -5.73
N ALA A 67 1.07 14.54 -5.28
CA ALA A 67 1.34 14.30 -3.86
C ALA A 67 1.40 15.59 -3.02
N ASN A 68 2.01 16.65 -3.56
CA ASN A 68 2.13 17.96 -2.90
C ASN A 68 0.77 18.66 -2.70
N TYR A 69 -0.19 18.43 -3.59
CA TYR A 69 -1.54 19.02 -3.48
C TYR A 69 -2.30 18.46 -2.27
N TYR A 70 -2.13 17.17 -1.99
CA TYR A 70 -2.82 16.50 -0.88
C TYR A 70 -2.23 16.80 0.51
N HIS A 71 -1.05 17.44 0.58
CA HIS A 71 -0.37 17.77 1.82
C HIS A 71 -1.10 18.85 2.65
N SER A 72 -1.96 19.64 2.03
CA SER A 72 -2.67 20.76 2.68
C SER A 72 -3.73 20.33 3.70
N ILE A 73 -4.17 19.06 3.70
CA ILE A 73 -5.22 18.54 4.59
C ILE A 73 -4.73 17.25 5.27
N HIS A 74 -4.62 17.27 6.60
CA HIS A 74 -4.08 16.16 7.42
C HIS A 74 -4.76 14.80 7.17
N LEU A 75 -6.08 14.78 6.95
CA LEU A 75 -6.82 13.54 6.67
C LEU A 75 -6.56 13.02 5.25
N ASN A 76 -6.29 13.90 4.30
CA ASN A 76 -5.89 13.51 2.94
C ASN A 76 -4.45 13.00 2.93
N GLN A 77 -3.58 13.57 3.77
CA GLN A 77 -2.20 13.10 3.95
C GLN A 77 -2.16 11.64 4.40
N GLN A 78 -2.96 11.22 5.38
CA GLN A 78 -2.98 9.83 5.83
C GLN A 78 -3.42 8.86 4.73
N ILE A 79 -4.44 9.23 3.96
CA ILE A 79 -4.95 8.39 2.85
C ILE A 79 -3.90 8.24 1.76
N VAL A 80 -3.20 9.31 1.41
CA VAL A 80 -2.11 9.28 0.44
C VAL A 80 -0.94 8.43 0.95
N ILE A 81 -0.51 8.60 2.20
CA ILE A 81 0.56 7.79 2.81
C ILE A 81 0.17 6.31 2.75
N ARG A 82 -1.05 5.94 3.21
CA ARG A 82 -1.53 4.55 3.16
C ARG A 82 -1.62 4.01 1.74
N THR A 83 -1.98 4.84 0.78
CA THR A 83 -2.02 4.45 -0.64
C THR A 83 -0.62 4.09 -1.13
N PHE A 84 0.39 4.91 -0.80
CA PHE A 84 1.79 4.59 -1.12
C PHE A 84 2.30 3.35 -0.38
N LEU A 85 1.95 3.16 0.89
CA LEU A 85 2.30 1.94 1.63
C LEU A 85 1.72 0.69 0.96
N ASN A 86 0.45 0.73 0.53
CA ASN A 86 -0.17 -0.39 -0.18
C ASN A 86 0.47 -0.63 -1.57
N LEU A 87 0.90 0.42 -2.27
CA LEU A 87 1.68 0.30 -3.50
C LEU A 87 3.02 -0.38 -3.23
N ILE A 88 3.75 0.04 -2.19
CA ILE A 88 5.02 -0.58 -1.80
C ILE A 88 4.82 -2.06 -1.49
N ASP A 89 3.86 -2.41 -0.63
CA ASP A 89 3.52 -3.81 -0.30
C ASP A 89 3.25 -4.63 -1.57
N THR A 90 2.46 -4.09 -2.49
CA THR A 90 2.12 -4.79 -3.75
C THR A 90 3.34 -5.01 -4.62
N TRP A 91 4.21 -4.01 -4.77
CA TRP A 91 5.44 -4.15 -5.56
C TRP A 91 6.45 -5.10 -4.92
N LEU A 92 6.56 -5.10 -3.59
CA LEU A 92 7.40 -6.06 -2.86
C LEU A 92 6.91 -7.50 -3.05
N ARG A 93 5.60 -7.75 -2.96
CA ARG A 93 5.00 -9.08 -3.23
C ARG A 93 5.18 -9.54 -4.68
N ARG A 94 5.32 -8.59 -5.61
CA ARG A 94 5.64 -8.85 -7.03
C ARG A 94 7.15 -8.87 -7.31
N GLU A 95 7.99 -8.77 -6.28
CA GLU A 95 9.45 -8.68 -6.35
C GLU A 95 9.98 -7.56 -7.27
N ASN A 96 9.16 -6.54 -7.56
CA ASN A 96 9.55 -5.40 -8.37
C ASN A 96 10.24 -4.34 -7.50
N LEU A 97 11.52 -4.57 -7.21
CA LEU A 97 12.33 -3.71 -6.34
C LEU A 97 12.45 -2.28 -6.85
N MET A 98 12.52 -2.08 -8.17
CA MET A 98 12.62 -0.74 -8.75
C MET A 98 11.40 0.12 -8.40
N GLN A 99 10.19 -0.42 -8.57
CA GLN A 99 8.97 0.31 -8.24
C GLN A 99 8.77 0.45 -6.74
N ALA A 100 9.08 -0.58 -5.94
CA ALA A 100 9.02 -0.48 -4.49
C ALA A 100 9.94 0.64 -3.96
N PHE A 101 11.19 0.69 -4.44
CA PHE A 101 12.17 1.69 -4.04
C PHE A 101 11.72 3.12 -4.37
N LYS A 102 11.09 3.33 -5.54
CA LYS A 102 10.55 4.63 -5.95
C LYS A 102 9.62 5.22 -4.88
N TYR A 103 8.64 4.42 -4.42
CA TYR A 103 7.66 4.90 -3.45
C TYR A 103 8.20 4.94 -2.02
N ILE A 104 9.13 4.04 -1.66
CA ILE A 104 9.86 4.10 -0.38
C ILE A 104 10.64 5.42 -0.27
N ASN A 105 11.40 5.79 -1.30
CA ASN A 105 12.14 7.06 -1.32
C ASN A 105 11.20 8.25 -1.22
N HIS A 106 10.11 8.25 -1.99
CA HIS A 106 9.15 9.34 -1.92
C HIS A 106 8.59 9.52 -0.49
N LEU A 107 8.19 8.44 0.19
CA LEU A 107 7.70 8.53 1.57
C LEU A 107 8.78 8.97 2.58
N ASN A 108 10.03 8.59 2.35
CA ASN A 108 11.16 9.04 3.16
C ASN A 108 11.47 10.53 2.96
N GLU A 109 11.42 11.02 1.72
CA GLU A 109 11.64 12.43 1.37
C GLU A 109 10.59 13.34 1.98
N ILE A 110 9.30 12.99 1.86
CA ILE A 110 8.22 13.81 2.44
C ILE A 110 8.19 13.75 3.97
N GLY A 111 8.72 12.66 4.55
CA GLY A 111 8.73 12.41 5.99
C GLY A 111 7.34 12.13 6.57
N ILE A 112 7.19 10.98 7.23
CA ILE A 112 5.95 10.65 7.95
C ILE A 112 6.01 11.25 9.36
N SER A 113 5.07 12.16 9.67
CA SER A 113 4.88 12.76 11.00
C SER A 113 4.66 11.70 12.07
N ILE A 114 5.09 11.97 13.30
CA ILE A 114 4.91 11.05 14.43
C ILE A 114 3.43 10.81 14.78
N ASN A 115 2.54 11.72 14.40
CA ASN A 115 1.09 11.55 14.53
C ASN A 115 0.56 10.37 13.69
N PHE A 116 1.31 9.95 12.67
CA PHE A 116 1.03 8.79 11.84
C PHE A 116 1.95 7.62 12.23
N PHE A 117 1.97 7.31 13.52
CA PHE A 117 2.86 6.28 14.10
C PHE A 117 2.73 4.94 13.37
N TYR A 118 1.49 4.47 13.15
CA TYR A 118 1.21 3.23 12.45
C TYR A 118 1.87 3.21 11.07
N GLU A 119 1.59 4.24 10.25
CA GLU A 119 2.11 4.35 8.89
C GLU A 119 3.65 4.42 8.88
N LYS A 120 4.23 5.10 9.87
CA LYS A 120 5.68 5.19 10.02
C LYS A 120 6.32 3.84 10.31
N ILE A 121 5.74 3.04 11.20
CA ILE A 121 6.27 1.69 11.50
C ILE A 121 6.07 0.75 10.30
N ILE A 122 4.94 0.83 9.60
CA ILE A 122 4.71 0.05 8.38
C ILE A 122 5.72 0.40 7.28
N LEU A 123 6.07 1.68 7.09
CA LEU A 123 7.14 2.06 6.17
C LEU A 123 8.46 1.39 6.54
N LYS A 124 8.83 1.39 7.84
CA LYS A 124 10.05 0.73 8.32
C LYS A 124 10.02 -0.79 8.13
N TYR A 125 8.86 -1.42 8.33
CA TYR A 125 8.67 -2.82 7.98
C TYR A 125 8.90 -3.09 6.49
N HIS A 126 8.34 -2.27 5.59
CA HIS A 126 8.54 -2.42 4.15
C HIS A 126 9.98 -2.15 3.70
N GLU A 127 10.67 -1.18 4.32
CA GLU A 127 12.12 -0.98 4.10
C GLU A 127 12.92 -2.23 4.48
N ALA A 128 12.58 -2.88 5.60
CA ALA A 128 13.22 -4.12 6.00
C ALA A 128 12.88 -5.29 5.05
N HIS A 129 11.63 -5.41 4.60
CA HIS A 129 11.23 -6.38 3.58
C HIS A 129 12.00 -6.18 2.27
N TYR A 130 12.14 -4.94 1.81
CA TYR A 130 12.97 -4.60 0.67
C TYR A 130 14.41 -5.11 0.82
N LYS A 131 15.02 -4.94 2.01
CA LYS A 131 16.36 -5.47 2.31
C LYS A 131 16.40 -7.01 2.32
N VAL A 132 15.33 -7.69 2.77
CA VAL A 132 15.21 -9.16 2.69
C VAL A 132 15.25 -9.64 1.25
N LEU A 133 14.48 -9.00 0.35
CA LEU A 133 14.50 -9.34 -1.08
C LEU A 133 15.85 -9.06 -1.74
N GLN A 134 16.61 -8.09 -1.22
CA GLN A 134 18.00 -7.84 -1.60
C GLN A 134 19.01 -8.80 -0.95
N LYS A 135 18.56 -9.77 -0.15
CA LYS A 135 19.39 -10.76 0.56
C LYS A 135 20.38 -10.13 1.55
N GLN A 136 20.01 -9.02 2.18
CA GLN A 136 20.83 -8.39 3.21
C GLN A 136 20.73 -9.13 4.55
N ASN A 137 21.87 -9.34 5.21
CA ASN A 137 21.94 -10.03 6.50
C ASN A 137 21.23 -9.22 7.60
N GLY A 138 20.46 -9.91 8.45
CA GLY A 138 19.74 -9.31 9.58
C GLY A 138 18.44 -8.59 9.23
N ALA A 139 18.08 -8.49 7.94
CA ALA A 139 16.86 -7.80 7.51
C ALA A 139 15.56 -8.48 8.02
N ILE A 140 15.55 -9.81 8.15
CA ILE A 140 14.42 -10.54 8.74
C ILE A 140 14.19 -10.14 10.20
N GLU A 141 15.27 -9.99 10.98
CA GLU A 141 15.17 -9.56 12.38
C GLU A 141 14.71 -8.10 12.49
N GLU A 142 15.09 -7.26 11.53
CA GLU A 142 14.57 -5.90 11.41
C GLU A 142 13.05 -5.89 11.12
N MET A 143 12.57 -6.74 10.21
CA MET A 143 11.12 -6.91 9.97
C MET A 143 10.37 -7.34 11.24
N LYS A 144 10.88 -8.37 11.93
CA LYS A 144 10.29 -8.86 13.19
C LYS A 144 10.21 -7.77 14.25
N LYS A 145 11.26 -6.95 14.39
CA LYS A 145 11.29 -5.82 15.33
C LYS A 145 10.19 -4.79 15.02
N HIS A 146 9.95 -4.49 13.75
CA HIS A 146 8.89 -3.55 13.36
C HIS A 146 7.49 -4.15 13.56
N ALA A 147 7.30 -5.43 13.25
CA ALA A 147 6.06 -6.15 13.55
C ALA A 147 5.78 -6.19 15.07
N GLN A 148 6.80 -6.46 15.88
CA GLN A 148 6.68 -6.44 17.35
C GLN A 148 6.31 -5.04 17.87
N THR A 149 6.99 -4.00 17.38
CA THR A 149 6.66 -2.61 17.74
C THR A 149 5.18 -2.29 17.51
N LEU A 150 4.57 -2.78 16.42
CA LEU A 150 3.13 -2.60 16.21
C LEU A 150 2.29 -3.32 17.27
N GLY A 151 2.65 -4.56 17.60
CA GLY A 151 1.99 -5.34 18.65
C GLY A 151 2.03 -4.66 20.02
N ASP A 152 3.20 -4.17 20.41
CA ASP A 152 3.44 -3.49 21.70
C ASP A 152 2.60 -2.21 21.87
N TYR A 153 2.24 -1.57 20.76
CA TYR A 153 1.43 -0.34 20.73
C TYR A 153 -0.05 -0.60 20.40
N GLY A 154 -0.52 -1.85 20.52
CA GLY A 154 -1.93 -2.20 20.45
C GLY A 154 -2.43 -2.70 19.09
N TYR A 155 -1.58 -2.75 18.07
CA TYR A 155 -1.91 -3.28 16.73
C TYR A 155 -1.64 -4.79 16.63
N SER A 156 -2.22 -5.55 17.57
CA SER A 156 -1.90 -6.97 17.76
C SER A 156 -2.33 -7.86 16.57
N VAL A 157 -3.46 -7.54 15.94
CA VAL A 157 -3.97 -8.29 14.78
C VAL A 157 -3.07 -8.09 13.57
N GLU A 158 -2.69 -6.83 13.30
CA GLU A 158 -1.77 -6.48 12.23
C GLU A 158 -0.38 -7.07 12.46
N ALA A 159 0.15 -6.97 13.68
CA ALA A 159 1.43 -7.57 14.04
C ALA A 159 1.44 -9.07 13.75
N LYS A 160 0.38 -9.79 14.13
CA LYS A 160 0.24 -11.22 13.83
C LYS A 160 0.29 -11.49 12.32
N ALA A 161 -0.46 -10.73 11.52
CA ALA A 161 -0.45 -10.87 10.07
C ALA A 161 0.95 -10.63 9.45
N LEU A 162 1.70 -9.65 9.97
CA LEU A 162 3.07 -9.38 9.52
C LEU A 162 4.05 -10.50 9.91
N PHE A 163 3.87 -11.14 11.07
CA PHE A 163 4.65 -12.33 11.43
C PHE A 163 4.33 -13.53 10.54
N GLU A 164 3.05 -13.78 10.24
CA GLU A 164 2.64 -14.82 9.29
C GLU A 164 3.17 -14.56 7.86
N GLU A 165 3.40 -13.31 7.49
CA GLU A 165 4.09 -12.96 6.25
C GLU A 165 5.58 -13.28 6.31
N ILE A 166 6.27 -12.91 7.41
CA ILE A 166 7.70 -13.20 7.59
C ILE A 166 7.97 -14.71 7.54
N GLU A 167 7.09 -15.54 8.09
CA GLU A 167 7.24 -17.01 8.08
C GLU A 167 7.18 -17.62 6.67
N LYS A 168 6.70 -16.88 5.67
CA LYS A 168 6.57 -17.33 4.27
C LYS A 168 7.73 -16.87 3.38
N LEU A 169 8.63 -16.02 3.88
CA LEU A 169 9.81 -15.51 3.16
C LEU A 169 10.99 -16.50 3.26
#